data_AF-A0AAW7ED63-F1
#
_entry.id   AF-A0AAW7ED63-F1
#
_cell.length_a   1.000
_cell.length_b   1.000
_cell.length_c   1.000
_cell.angle_alpha   90.00
_cell.angle_beta   90.00
_cell.angle_gamma   90.00
#
_symmetry.space_group_name_H-M   'P 1'
#
loop_
_entity.id
_entity.type
_entity.pdbx_description
1 polymer ?
#
loop_
_entity_poly.entity_id
_entity_poly.type
_entity_poly.pdbx_seq_one_letter_code
_entity_poly.pdbx_strand_id
1 'polypeptide(L)'
;MDILNAKQAFEAMSSGQDVLCRAVGQLLDFSELSQFPATVFFGADYEFCLAPRFMTIGQLDLEVPECLQGFDDLINSAVYYAPNLLDVDRPIEILSTANNATYLKRLITSKLLHKTSDDAIAHARAFITLNGGSLDPIEVETVVEPKSTPTIIIGTPDDYFACIESKIFKTESPEDIQKISDEINADPKLNDEDRKDLFKIMDAFHAKEEV
;
A
#
# COMPACT_ATOMS: atom_id res chain seq x y z
N MET A 1 -5.73 12.05 -18.60
CA MET A 1 -7.11 11.94 -19.08
C MET A 1 -7.06 11.76 -20.59
N ASP A 2 -7.58 10.66 -21.10
CA ASP A 2 -7.52 10.34 -22.53
C ASP A 2 -8.67 11.00 -23.28
N ILE A 3 -8.37 11.64 -24.40
CA ILE A 3 -9.37 12.24 -25.28
C ILE A 3 -9.87 11.17 -26.26
N LEU A 4 -11.19 11.02 -26.32
CA LEU A 4 -11.91 10.09 -27.17
C LEU A 4 -12.50 10.80 -28.38
N ASN A 5 -12.57 10.08 -29.50
CA ASN A 5 -13.38 10.50 -30.65
C ASN A 5 -14.86 10.10 -30.45
N ALA A 6 -15.74 10.64 -31.31
CA ALA A 6 -17.18 10.39 -31.23
C ALA A 6 -17.58 8.91 -31.28
N LYS A 7 -16.86 8.08 -32.06
CA LYS A 7 -17.12 6.64 -32.13
C LYS A 7 -16.78 5.95 -30.80
N GLN A 8 -15.60 6.23 -30.26
CA GLN A 8 -15.14 5.67 -28.98
C GLN A 8 -16.04 6.12 -27.82
N ALA A 9 -16.46 7.39 -27.82
CA ALA A 9 -17.42 7.93 -26.86
C ALA A 9 -18.76 7.18 -26.93
N PHE A 10 -19.29 6.94 -28.12
CA PHE A 10 -20.55 6.20 -28.29
C PHE A 10 -20.44 4.73 -27.84
N GLU A 11 -19.30 4.08 -28.11
CA GLU A 11 -19.01 2.72 -27.66
C GLU A 11 -18.93 2.62 -26.13
N ALA A 12 -18.27 3.59 -25.49
CA ALA A 12 -18.21 3.71 -24.04
C ALA A 12 -19.61 3.87 -23.42
N MET A 13 -20.43 4.78 -23.98
CA MET A 13 -21.82 4.96 -23.53
C MET A 13 -22.67 3.69 -23.70
N SER A 14 -22.49 2.99 -24.83
CA SER A 14 -23.20 1.73 -25.10
C SER A 14 -22.78 0.62 -24.12
N SER A 15 -21.57 0.71 -23.57
CA SER A 15 -21.04 -0.15 -22.52
C SER A 15 -21.48 0.28 -21.12
N GLY A 16 -22.38 1.28 -21.04
CA GLY A 16 -22.87 1.86 -19.79
C GLY A 16 -21.86 2.74 -19.09
N GLN A 17 -20.84 3.28 -19.77
CA GLN A 17 -19.88 4.25 -19.24
C GLN A 17 -20.37 5.69 -19.41
N ASP A 18 -20.07 6.55 -18.44
CA ASP A 18 -20.42 7.97 -18.52
C ASP A 18 -19.36 8.74 -19.32
N VAL A 19 -19.81 9.59 -20.23
CA VAL A 19 -18.94 10.37 -21.13
C VAL A 19 -19.18 11.86 -20.90
N LEU A 20 -18.09 12.60 -20.75
CA LEU A 20 -18.10 14.06 -20.72
C LEU A 20 -17.70 14.63 -22.07
N CYS A 21 -18.13 15.85 -22.35
CA CYS A 21 -17.96 16.55 -23.62
C CYS A 21 -17.46 17.98 -23.38
N ARG A 22 -16.64 18.49 -24.30
CA ARG A 22 -16.34 19.91 -24.44
C ARG A 22 -16.15 20.27 -25.91
N ALA A 23 -16.25 21.55 -26.24
CA ALA A 23 -15.85 22.03 -27.56
C ALA A 23 -14.31 22.12 -27.66
N VAL A 24 -13.77 21.77 -28.83
CA VAL A 24 -12.33 21.81 -29.14
C VAL A 24 -11.77 23.21 -28.90
N GLY A 25 -10.62 23.29 -28.23
CA GLY A 25 -9.89 24.54 -28.01
C GLY A 25 -10.52 25.50 -26.99
N GLN A 26 -11.61 25.11 -26.33
CA GLN A 26 -12.08 25.81 -25.13
C GLN A 26 -11.17 25.50 -23.95
N LEU A 27 -10.86 26.52 -23.15
CA LEU A 27 -10.22 26.39 -21.84
C LEU A 27 -11.19 25.85 -20.76
N LEU A 28 -12.44 25.58 -21.13
CA LEU A 28 -13.46 25.07 -20.24
C LEU A 28 -13.26 23.59 -19.95
N ASP A 29 -13.61 23.21 -18.73
CA ASP A 29 -13.62 21.82 -18.28
C ASP A 29 -14.68 21.00 -19.02
N PHE A 30 -14.47 19.70 -19.06
CA PHE A 30 -15.42 18.75 -19.62
C PHE A 30 -16.72 18.78 -18.82
N SER A 31 -17.85 18.80 -19.53
CA SER A 31 -19.19 18.89 -18.95
C SER A 31 -20.04 17.68 -19.35
N GLU A 32 -21.13 17.44 -18.63
CA GLU A 32 -22.04 16.34 -18.92
C GLU A 32 -22.61 16.43 -20.34
N LEU A 33 -22.69 15.29 -21.02
CA LEU A 33 -23.20 15.21 -22.38
C LEU A 33 -24.66 15.68 -22.51
N SER A 34 -25.44 15.60 -21.42
CA SER A 34 -26.84 16.08 -21.32
C SER A 34 -27.00 17.56 -21.62
N GLN A 35 -25.92 18.35 -21.49
CA GLN A 35 -25.89 19.79 -21.73
C GLN A 35 -25.67 20.15 -23.21
N PHE A 36 -25.39 19.15 -24.06
CA PHE A 36 -25.05 19.35 -25.47
C PHE A 36 -26.11 18.73 -26.40
N PRO A 37 -26.30 19.27 -27.62
CA PRO A 37 -27.15 18.64 -28.61
C PRO A 37 -26.53 17.34 -29.12
N ALA A 38 -27.34 16.36 -29.52
CA ALA A 38 -26.86 15.08 -30.06
C ALA A 38 -25.97 15.22 -31.32
N THR A 39 -25.98 16.39 -31.97
CA THR A 39 -25.13 16.71 -33.12
C THR A 39 -23.63 16.71 -32.81
N VAL A 40 -23.23 16.77 -31.53
CA VAL A 40 -21.81 16.75 -31.13
C VAL A 40 -21.06 15.50 -31.62
N PHE A 41 -21.73 14.37 -31.80
CA PHE A 41 -21.11 13.13 -32.31
C PHE A 41 -20.76 13.18 -33.80
N PHE A 42 -21.27 14.17 -34.54
CA PHE A 42 -21.04 14.30 -35.99
C PHE A 42 -20.06 15.43 -36.32
N GLY A 43 -19.83 16.35 -35.38
CA GLY A 43 -18.92 17.49 -35.55
C GLY A 43 -17.50 17.17 -35.10
N ALA A 44 -16.50 17.67 -35.83
CA ALA A 44 -15.09 17.61 -35.42
C ALA A 44 -14.74 18.68 -34.36
N ASP A 45 -15.72 19.49 -33.96
CA ASP A 45 -15.55 20.64 -33.07
C ASP A 45 -15.70 20.26 -31.58
N TYR A 46 -15.82 18.97 -31.27
CA TYR A 46 -16.02 18.47 -29.90
C TYR A 46 -15.03 17.35 -29.55
N GLU A 47 -14.60 17.36 -28.29
CA GLU A 47 -13.75 16.35 -27.67
C GLU A 47 -14.52 15.67 -26.55
N PHE A 48 -14.27 14.37 -26.38
CA PHE A 48 -14.92 13.55 -25.37
C PHE A 48 -13.90 12.93 -24.44
N CYS A 49 -14.31 12.58 -23.23
CA CYS A 49 -13.53 11.78 -22.31
C CYS A 49 -14.47 10.96 -21.41
N LEU A 50 -13.96 9.91 -20.77
CA LEU A 50 -14.73 9.20 -19.76
C LEU A 50 -14.88 10.06 -18.51
N ALA A 51 -16.08 10.10 -17.94
CA ALA A 51 -16.27 10.66 -16.62
C ALA A 51 -15.48 9.83 -15.60
N PRO A 52 -14.78 10.46 -14.64
CA PRO A 52 -14.20 9.75 -13.51
C PRO A 52 -15.30 8.96 -12.79
N ARG A 53 -15.05 7.68 -12.56
CA ARG A 53 -15.98 6.82 -11.81
C ARG A 53 -15.41 6.55 -10.45
N PHE A 54 -16.26 6.67 -9.45
CA PHE A 54 -15.89 6.49 -8.06
C PHE A 54 -16.74 5.42 -7.39
N MET A 55 -16.12 4.66 -6.50
CA MET A 55 -16.77 3.74 -5.57
C MET A 55 -16.57 4.25 -4.14
N THR A 56 -17.57 4.03 -3.28
CA THR A 56 -17.49 4.35 -1.86
C THR A 56 -16.81 3.22 -1.10
N ILE A 57 -15.92 3.55 -0.17
CA ILE A 57 -15.26 2.58 0.72
C ILE A 57 -15.60 2.87 2.18
N GLY A 58 -16.29 1.94 2.83
CA GLY A 58 -16.64 2.04 4.25
C GLY A 58 -17.82 2.99 4.51
N GLN A 59 -17.79 3.67 5.66
CA GLN A 59 -18.82 4.60 6.12
C GLN A 59 -18.44 6.07 5.89
N LEU A 60 -17.21 6.32 5.45
CA LEU A 60 -16.74 7.64 5.06
C LEU A 60 -16.94 7.74 3.55
N ASP A 61 -17.59 8.81 3.09
CA ASP A 61 -17.80 9.08 1.66
C ASP A 61 -16.47 9.47 0.99
N LEU A 62 -15.57 8.49 0.86
CA LEU A 62 -14.34 8.59 0.09
C LEU A 62 -14.64 8.10 -1.32
N GLU A 63 -14.53 9.00 -2.28
CA GLU A 63 -14.64 8.71 -3.69
C GLU A 63 -13.34 8.08 -4.19
N VAL A 64 -13.36 6.76 -4.37
CA VAL A 64 -12.19 6.00 -4.86
C VAL A 64 -12.37 5.63 -6.32
N PRO A 65 -11.38 5.84 -7.20
CA PRO A 65 -11.51 5.47 -8.61
C PRO A 65 -11.97 4.02 -8.82
N GLU A 66 -12.84 3.84 -9.80
CA GLU A 66 -13.44 2.54 -10.08
C GLU A 66 -12.38 1.55 -10.61
N CYS A 67 -12.36 0.37 -10.00
CA CYS A 67 -11.48 -0.72 -10.41
C CYS A 67 -11.99 -1.42 -11.68
N LEU A 68 -11.13 -2.24 -12.29
CA LEU A 68 -11.53 -3.20 -13.31
C LEU A 68 -12.70 -4.05 -12.83
N GLN A 69 -13.72 -4.18 -13.69
CA GLN A 69 -14.98 -4.79 -13.32
C GLN A 69 -14.98 -6.29 -13.60
N GLY A 70 -14.39 -6.70 -14.73
CA GLY A 70 -14.41 -8.09 -15.16
C GLY A 70 -13.08 -8.60 -15.71
N PHE A 71 -13.05 -9.91 -15.91
CA PHE A 71 -11.93 -10.60 -16.55
C PHE A 71 -11.77 -10.24 -18.03
N ASP A 72 -12.90 -9.99 -18.69
CA ASP A 72 -12.94 -9.69 -20.12
C ASP A 72 -12.34 -8.31 -20.43
N ASP A 73 -12.19 -7.46 -19.42
CA ASP A 73 -11.54 -6.15 -19.53
C ASP A 73 -9.99 -6.27 -19.56
N LEU A 74 -9.44 -7.45 -19.28
CA LEU A 74 -7.99 -7.66 -19.28
C LEU A 74 -7.44 -7.78 -20.71
N ILE A 75 -6.67 -6.79 -21.10
CA ILE A 75 -5.83 -6.83 -22.29
C ILE A 75 -4.55 -7.65 -21.98
N ASN A 76 -4.24 -8.63 -22.84
CA ASN A 76 -3.02 -9.44 -22.73
C ASN A 76 -1.77 -8.57 -22.95
N SER A 77 -0.73 -8.80 -22.15
CA SER A 77 0.52 -8.01 -22.12
C SER A 77 0.37 -6.53 -21.74
N ALA A 78 -0.80 -6.08 -21.27
CA ALA A 78 -0.96 -4.76 -20.68
C ALA A 78 -0.49 -4.74 -19.21
N VAL A 79 -0.05 -3.57 -18.73
CA VAL A 79 0.31 -3.36 -17.32
C VAL A 79 -0.90 -2.79 -16.58
N TYR A 80 -1.15 -3.34 -15.40
CA TYR A 80 -2.18 -2.88 -14.47
C TYR A 80 -1.55 -2.53 -13.13
N TYR A 81 -2.27 -1.74 -12.33
CA TYR A 81 -1.74 -1.18 -11.09
C TYR A 81 -2.59 -1.61 -9.91
N ALA A 82 -1.96 -1.98 -8.81
CA ALA A 82 -2.61 -2.23 -7.54
C ALA A 82 -2.14 -1.23 -6.48
N PRO A 83 -3.01 -0.82 -5.54
CA PRO A 83 -2.65 0.12 -4.49
C PRO A 83 -1.53 -0.46 -3.63
N ASN A 84 -0.54 0.38 -3.32
CA ASN A 84 0.56 0.06 -2.44
C ASN A 84 0.46 0.91 -1.18
N LEU A 85 0.27 0.26 -0.02
CA LEU A 85 0.14 0.97 1.27
C LEU A 85 1.51 1.29 1.91
N LEU A 86 2.58 0.64 1.45
CA LEU A 86 3.93 0.85 1.99
C LEU A 86 4.67 2.00 1.27
N ASP A 87 4.37 2.19 0.00
CA ASP A 87 4.90 3.26 -0.83
C ASP A 87 3.77 3.77 -1.73
N VAL A 88 3.06 4.78 -1.23
CA VAL A 88 1.79 5.25 -1.80
C VAL A 88 1.97 5.80 -3.21
N ASP A 89 3.08 6.47 -3.48
CA ASP A 89 3.35 7.08 -4.78
C ASP A 89 3.93 6.08 -5.79
N ARG A 90 4.19 4.84 -5.36
CA ARG A 90 4.68 3.76 -6.21
C ARG A 90 3.75 2.54 -6.14
N PRO A 91 2.66 2.54 -6.92
CA PRO A 91 1.75 1.41 -6.97
C PRO A 91 2.44 0.15 -7.53
N ILE A 92 1.87 -1.00 -7.22
CA ILE A 92 2.41 -2.29 -7.67
C ILE A 92 2.03 -2.48 -9.14
N GLU A 93 3.03 -2.51 -10.02
CA GLU A 93 2.87 -2.81 -11.44
C GLU A 93 2.74 -4.32 -11.67
N ILE A 94 1.72 -4.73 -12.41
CA ILE A 94 1.40 -6.12 -12.66
C ILE A 94 1.14 -6.31 -14.15
N LEU A 95 2.03 -7.06 -14.81
CA LEU A 95 1.87 -7.40 -16.22
C LEU A 95 0.81 -8.50 -16.40
N SER A 96 -0.14 -8.26 -17.30
CA SER A 96 -1.15 -9.22 -17.73
C SER A 96 -0.52 -10.33 -18.56
N THR A 97 -0.27 -11.47 -17.90
CA THR A 97 0.27 -12.68 -18.49
C THR A 97 -0.44 -13.91 -17.94
N ALA A 98 -0.30 -15.05 -18.60
CA ALA A 98 -0.83 -16.32 -18.11
C ALA A 98 -0.31 -16.69 -16.70
N ASN A 99 0.95 -16.34 -16.39
CA ASN A 99 1.56 -16.60 -15.08
C ASN A 99 0.91 -15.77 -13.95
N ASN A 100 0.53 -14.53 -14.25
CA ASN A 100 -0.11 -13.64 -13.28
C ASN A 100 -1.64 -13.74 -13.28
N ALA A 101 -2.24 -14.57 -14.14
CA ALA A 101 -3.67 -14.62 -14.35
C ALA A 101 -4.44 -14.82 -13.04
N THR A 102 -4.06 -15.81 -12.22
CA THR A 102 -4.69 -16.07 -10.91
C THR A 102 -4.58 -14.88 -9.96
N TYR A 103 -3.44 -14.19 -9.95
CA TYR A 103 -3.24 -13.04 -9.08
C TYR A 103 -4.09 -11.85 -9.53
N LEU A 104 -4.14 -11.56 -10.83
CA LEU A 104 -5.03 -10.56 -11.42
C LEU A 104 -6.50 -10.88 -11.12
N LYS A 105 -6.89 -12.16 -11.14
CA LYS A 105 -8.24 -12.58 -10.76
C LYS A 105 -8.61 -12.23 -9.34
N ARG A 106 -7.69 -12.46 -8.42
CA ARG A 106 -7.89 -12.09 -7.03
C ARG A 106 -8.05 -10.58 -6.89
N LEU A 107 -7.22 -9.78 -7.55
CA LEU A 107 -7.26 -8.32 -7.46
C LEU A 107 -8.52 -7.70 -8.08
N ILE A 108 -9.01 -8.23 -9.19
CA ILE A 108 -10.30 -7.81 -9.77
C ILE A 108 -11.44 -8.13 -8.81
N THR A 109 -11.44 -9.36 -8.26
CA THR A 109 -12.49 -9.81 -7.32
C THR A 109 -12.50 -8.95 -6.05
N SER A 110 -11.32 -8.58 -5.56
CA SER A 110 -11.17 -7.73 -4.37
C SER A 110 -11.32 -6.23 -4.67
N LYS A 111 -11.60 -5.83 -5.93
CA LYS A 111 -11.69 -4.43 -6.35
C LYS A 111 -10.42 -3.63 -5.98
N LEU A 112 -9.26 -4.15 -6.38
CA LEU A 112 -7.94 -3.53 -6.14
C LEU A 112 -7.14 -3.33 -7.43
N LEU A 113 -7.64 -3.72 -8.59
CA LEU A 113 -6.90 -3.63 -9.86
C LEU A 113 -7.37 -2.42 -10.68
N HIS A 114 -6.43 -1.54 -11.01
CA HIS A 114 -6.64 -0.29 -11.74
C HIS A 114 -5.93 -0.29 -13.09
N LYS A 115 -6.47 0.50 -14.03
CA LYS A 115 -5.87 0.70 -15.36
C LYS A 115 -4.72 1.71 -15.34
N THR A 116 -4.79 2.70 -14.45
CA THR A 116 -3.79 3.76 -14.35
C THR A 116 -3.09 3.73 -12.99
N SER A 117 -1.87 4.27 -12.97
CA SER A 117 -1.08 4.44 -11.74
C SER A 117 -1.79 5.40 -10.77
N ASP A 118 -2.27 6.54 -11.27
CA ASP A 118 -2.91 7.58 -10.46
C ASP A 118 -4.15 7.06 -9.72
N ASP A 119 -4.95 6.21 -10.38
CA ASP A 119 -6.13 5.59 -9.76
C ASP A 119 -5.75 4.67 -8.58
N ALA A 120 -4.67 3.89 -8.74
CA ALA A 120 -4.16 3.03 -7.68
C ALA A 120 -3.57 3.82 -6.50
N ILE A 121 -2.89 4.95 -6.79
CA ILE A 121 -2.39 5.87 -5.77
C ILE A 121 -3.57 6.48 -5.00
N ALA A 122 -4.59 6.98 -5.69
CA ALA A 122 -5.79 7.54 -5.06
C ALA A 122 -6.50 6.51 -4.17
N HIS A 123 -6.59 5.25 -4.62
CA HIS A 123 -7.13 4.16 -3.82
C HIS A 123 -6.30 3.89 -2.55
N ALA A 124 -4.98 3.84 -2.66
CA ALA A 124 -4.09 3.64 -1.50
C ALA A 124 -4.26 4.78 -0.47
N ARG A 125 -4.32 6.03 -0.93
CA ARG A 125 -4.56 7.20 -0.08
C ARG A 125 -5.89 7.12 0.65
N ALA A 126 -6.97 6.76 -0.06
CA ALA A 126 -8.28 6.59 0.54
C ALA A 126 -8.30 5.50 1.63
N PHE A 127 -7.60 4.38 1.42
CA PHE A 127 -7.44 3.36 2.46
C PHE A 127 -6.70 3.88 3.70
N ILE A 128 -5.63 4.66 3.52
CA ILE A 128 -4.88 5.24 4.64
C ILE A 128 -5.77 6.21 5.41
N THR A 129 -6.47 7.10 4.71
CA THR A 129 -7.42 8.03 5.32
C THR A 129 -8.54 7.32 6.08
N LEU A 130 -9.14 6.28 5.49
CA LEU A 130 -10.22 5.51 6.11
C LEU A 130 -9.77 4.85 7.43
N ASN A 131 -8.52 4.39 7.50
CA ASN A 131 -7.95 3.78 8.71
C ASN A 131 -7.37 4.82 9.69
N GLY A 132 -7.52 6.12 9.42
CA GLY A 132 -6.99 7.20 10.26
C GLY A 132 -5.47 7.34 10.21
N GLY A 133 -4.82 6.77 9.19
CA GLY A 133 -3.39 6.95 8.94
C GLY A 133 -3.08 8.33 8.37
N SER A 134 -1.83 8.79 8.56
CA SER A 134 -1.34 10.03 7.96
C SER A 134 -0.44 9.74 6.76
N LEU A 135 -0.58 10.58 5.73
CA LEU A 135 0.29 10.63 4.55
C LEU A 135 1.34 11.73 4.67
N ASP A 136 1.26 12.55 5.72
CA ASP A 136 2.27 13.56 5.96
C ASP A 136 3.61 12.84 6.13
N PRO A 137 4.68 13.35 5.49
CA PRO A 137 6.01 12.89 5.82
C PRO A 137 6.13 12.96 7.33
N ILE A 138 6.47 11.85 7.97
CA ILE A 138 6.94 11.92 9.33
C ILE A 138 8.13 12.87 9.26
N GLU A 139 7.97 14.07 9.80
CA GLU A 139 9.09 14.97 10.02
C GLU A 139 9.97 14.26 11.03
N VAL A 140 10.86 13.42 10.51
CA VAL A 140 12.04 13.01 11.24
C VAL A 140 12.81 14.30 11.34
N GLU A 141 12.67 15.02 12.47
CA GLU A 141 13.68 15.98 12.88
C GLU A 141 15.01 15.28 12.62
N THR A 142 15.79 15.84 11.68
CA THR A 142 17.10 15.31 11.37
C THR A 142 17.97 15.57 12.58
N VAL A 143 17.88 14.66 13.55
CA VAL A 143 18.93 14.48 14.53
C VAL A 143 20.15 14.10 13.71
N VAL A 144 21.08 15.05 13.63
CA VAL A 144 22.45 14.87 13.14
C VAL A 144 22.90 13.44 13.49
N GLU A 145 23.29 12.64 12.48
CA GLU A 145 23.59 11.21 12.66
C GLU A 145 24.42 10.95 13.93
N PRO A 146 24.05 9.87 14.63
CA PRO A 146 25.05 8.83 14.80
C PRO A 146 24.52 7.52 14.20
N LYS A 147 25.35 6.91 13.35
CA LYS A 147 25.24 5.52 12.86
C LYS A 147 24.57 4.59 13.88
N SER A 148 23.38 4.06 13.58
CA SER A 148 22.74 2.95 14.30
C SER A 148 21.82 2.20 13.31
N THR A 149 22.09 0.96 12.87
CA THR A 149 21.97 -0.35 13.55
C THR A 149 20.60 -0.54 14.21
N PRO A 150 19.82 -1.58 13.83
CA PRO A 150 18.39 -1.67 14.11
C PRO A 150 18.12 -1.73 15.62
N THR A 151 17.22 -0.87 16.09
CA THR A 151 16.86 -0.75 17.51
C THR A 151 15.66 -1.66 17.80
N ILE A 152 15.95 -2.76 18.49
CA ILE A 152 15.01 -3.49 19.35
C ILE A 152 14.44 -2.47 20.35
N ILE A 153 13.12 -2.48 20.60
CA ILE A 153 12.50 -1.61 21.61
C ILE A 153 13.06 -2.00 22.97
N ILE A 154 14.09 -1.28 23.42
CA ILE A 154 14.60 -1.36 24.79
C ILE A 154 13.68 -0.45 25.60
N GLY A 155 13.09 -1.01 26.66
CA GLY A 155 12.44 -0.23 27.70
C GLY A 155 13.34 0.89 28.20
N THR A 156 12.73 1.89 28.82
CA THR A 156 13.41 3.07 29.35
C THR A 156 14.70 2.71 30.12
N PRO A 157 15.76 3.56 30.08
CA PRO A 157 17.13 3.24 30.54
C PRO A 157 17.31 2.82 32.00
N ASP A 158 16.24 2.82 32.80
CA ASP A 158 16.24 2.39 34.20
C ASP A 158 15.85 0.91 34.39
N ASP A 159 15.48 0.21 33.31
CA ASP A 159 15.03 -1.18 33.39
C ASP A 159 16.20 -2.17 33.26
N TYR A 160 16.74 -2.55 34.42
CA TYR A 160 17.88 -3.48 34.55
C TYR A 160 17.66 -4.80 33.79
N PHE A 161 16.42 -5.23 33.70
CA PHE A 161 15.98 -6.43 32.99
C PHE A 161 16.23 -6.33 31.47
N ALA A 162 15.78 -5.23 30.85
CA ALA A 162 15.93 -4.97 29.42
C ALA A 162 17.41 -4.87 28.98
N CYS A 163 18.29 -4.44 29.90
CA CYS A 163 19.74 -4.42 29.65
C CYS A 163 20.30 -5.84 29.47
N ILE A 164 19.83 -6.81 30.27
CA ILE A 164 20.29 -8.19 30.20
C ILE A 164 19.68 -8.89 28.98
N GLU A 165 18.41 -8.63 28.65
CA GLU A 165 17.80 -9.11 27.39
C GLU A 165 18.62 -8.64 26.17
N SER A 166 19.02 -7.37 26.14
CA SER A 166 19.83 -6.84 25.04
C SER A 166 21.19 -7.54 24.89
N LYS A 167 21.78 -8.04 25.99
CA LYS A 167 23.01 -8.83 25.96
C LYS A 167 22.76 -10.23 25.40
N ILE A 168 21.63 -10.85 25.73
CA ILE A 168 21.23 -12.17 25.21
C ILE A 168 21.09 -12.13 23.68
N PHE A 169 20.45 -11.07 23.14
CA PHE A 169 20.21 -10.93 21.70
C PHE A 169 21.45 -10.59 20.87
N LYS A 170 22.50 -10.03 21.46
CA LYS A 170 23.73 -9.61 20.76
C LYS A 170 24.81 -10.67 20.73
N THR A 171 24.59 -11.79 21.42
CA THR A 171 25.60 -12.83 21.60
C THR A 171 25.39 -13.94 20.59
N GLU A 172 26.44 -14.39 19.91
CA GLU A 172 26.38 -15.47 18.91
C GLU A 172 27.35 -16.63 19.25
N SER A 173 28.21 -16.45 20.25
CA SER A 173 29.24 -17.42 20.65
C SER A 173 28.75 -18.28 21.83
N PRO A 174 28.90 -19.62 21.80
CA PRO A 174 28.52 -20.51 22.90
C PRO A 174 29.22 -20.19 24.23
N GLU A 175 30.48 -19.74 24.18
CA GLU A 175 31.25 -19.36 25.38
C GLU A 175 30.69 -18.09 26.04
N ASP A 176 30.19 -17.15 25.22
CA ASP A 176 29.59 -15.90 25.69
C ASP A 176 28.15 -16.13 26.20
N ILE A 177 27.41 -17.09 25.63
CA ILE A 177 26.10 -17.52 26.15
C ILE A 177 26.27 -18.11 27.55
N GLN A 178 27.27 -18.98 27.76
CA GLN A 178 27.55 -19.55 29.07
C GLN A 178 27.93 -18.47 30.09
N LYS A 179 28.72 -17.48 29.67
CA LYS A 179 29.09 -16.35 30.52
C LYS A 179 27.89 -15.49 30.93
N ILE A 180 26.93 -15.26 30.02
CA ILE A 180 25.68 -14.55 30.33
C ILE A 180 24.79 -15.36 31.27
N SER A 181 24.72 -16.68 31.08
CA SER A 181 24.03 -17.59 32.01
C SER A 181 24.59 -17.48 33.44
N ASP A 182 25.92 -17.46 33.56
CA ASP A 182 26.60 -17.30 34.86
C ASP A 182 26.37 -15.91 35.45
N GLU A 183 26.36 -14.85 34.63
CA GLU A 183 26.02 -13.48 35.04
C GLU A 183 24.58 -13.38 35.58
N ILE A 184 23.59 -13.98 34.91
CA ILE A 184 22.17 -13.99 35.34
C ILE A 184 21.99 -14.72 36.68
N ASN A 185 22.68 -15.85 36.86
CA ASN A 185 22.60 -16.63 38.09
C ASN A 185 23.28 -15.93 39.28
N ALA A 186 24.40 -15.24 39.05
CA ALA A 186 25.16 -14.55 40.09
C ALA A 186 24.59 -13.17 40.46
N ASP A 187 23.59 -12.67 39.72
CA ASP A 187 23.08 -11.31 39.89
C ASP A 187 22.16 -11.17 41.11
N PRO A 188 22.54 -10.35 42.12
CA PRO A 188 21.70 -10.14 43.30
C PRO A 188 20.51 -9.20 43.05
N LYS A 189 20.41 -8.55 41.89
CA LYS A 189 19.34 -7.60 41.56
C LYS A 189 18.14 -8.25 40.84
N LEU A 190 18.30 -9.47 40.33
CA LEU A 190 17.22 -10.21 39.68
C LEU A 190 16.44 -11.05 40.71
N ASN A 191 15.11 -10.98 40.63
CA ASN A 191 14.25 -11.89 41.38
C ASN A 191 14.14 -13.26 40.65
N ASP A 192 13.57 -14.27 41.29
CA ASP A 192 13.50 -15.62 40.71
C ASP A 192 12.59 -15.72 39.47
N GLU A 193 11.60 -14.83 39.34
CA GLU A 193 10.68 -14.77 38.19
C GLU A 193 11.39 -14.16 36.97
N ASP A 194 12.11 -13.05 37.19
CA ASP A 194 12.95 -12.38 36.19
C ASP A 194 14.03 -13.34 35.65
N ARG A 195 14.73 -14.06 36.54
CA ARG A 195 15.73 -15.06 36.11
C ARG A 195 15.10 -16.10 35.19
N LYS A 196 13.93 -16.63 35.58
CA LYS A 196 13.22 -17.66 34.81
C LYS A 196 12.81 -17.15 33.43
N ASP A 197 12.39 -15.90 33.31
CA ASP A 197 12.00 -15.31 32.03
C ASP A 197 13.22 -15.03 31.14
N LEU A 198 14.34 -14.56 31.69
CA LEU A 198 15.60 -14.41 30.94
C LEU A 198 16.12 -15.75 30.40
N PHE A 199 16.03 -16.83 31.19
CA PHE A 199 16.41 -18.17 30.71
C PHE A 199 15.49 -18.65 29.58
N LYS A 200 14.18 -18.41 29.66
CA LYS A 200 13.26 -18.74 28.54
C LYS A 200 13.61 -17.96 27.27
N ILE A 201 13.98 -16.68 27.39
CA ILE A 201 14.37 -15.84 26.24
C ILE A 201 15.68 -16.36 25.65
N MET A 202 16.66 -16.69 26.50
CA MET A 202 17.94 -17.25 26.08
C MET A 202 17.75 -18.60 25.36
N ASP A 203 16.93 -19.50 25.92
CA ASP A 203 16.59 -20.76 25.28
C ASP A 203 15.85 -20.53 23.96
N ALA A 204 14.82 -19.69 23.92
CA ALA A 204 14.03 -19.44 22.71
C ALA A 204 14.85 -18.82 21.57
N PHE A 205 15.82 -17.96 21.90
CA PHE A 205 16.66 -17.28 20.92
C PHE A 205 17.79 -18.18 20.40
N HIS A 206 18.38 -19.01 21.27
CA HIS A 206 19.53 -19.86 20.93
C HIS A 206 19.17 -21.32 20.62
N ALA A 207 17.90 -21.73 20.70
CA ALA A 207 17.43 -23.10 20.43
C ALA A 207 17.32 -23.49 18.95
N LYS A 208 18.31 -23.18 18.10
CA LYS A 208 18.40 -23.77 16.76
C LYS A 208 19.78 -24.34 16.46
N GLU A 209 19.93 -25.64 16.70
CA GLU A 209 20.41 -26.63 15.73
C GLU A 209 20.30 -28.06 16.30
N GLU A 210 19.17 -28.73 16.02
CA GLU A 210 19.15 -30.18 15.80
C GLU A 210 18.11 -30.47 14.70
N VAL A 211 18.52 -30.30 13.44
CA VAL A 211 18.03 -31.08 12.29
C VAL A 211 19.25 -31.49 11.47
#